data_AF-A0A6C0IPE8-F1
#
_entry.id   AF-A0A6C0IPE8-F1
#
_cell.length_a   1.000
_cell.length_b   1.000
_cell.length_c   1.000
_cell.angle_alpha   90.00
_cell.angle_beta   90.00
_cell.angle_gamma   90.00
#
_symmetry.space_group_name_H-M   'P 1'
#
loop_
_entity.id
_entity.type
_entity.pdbx_description
1 polymer ?
#
loop_
_entity_poly.entity_id
_entity_poly.type
_entity_poly.pdbx_seq_one_letter_code
_entity_poly.pdbx_strand_id
1 'polypeptide(L)'
;MNLSNVKNLEVDLAKRDKLLGEMEAQLYAKRFMLLQKREALKNSVKQNRFLEDVKRDYDNYHEFLISQKREQVDALEYINSYISDITKEGGLNDEKIQETRVQQEWILSELQKIKRELDEIVGSAN
;
A
#
# COMPACT_ATOMS: atom_id res chain seq x y z
N MET A 1 -59.10 15.53 -53.35
CA MET A 1 -58.29 15.60 -52.11
C MET A 1 -57.82 17.02 -51.92
N ASN A 2 -57.88 17.55 -50.70
CA ASN A 2 -57.52 18.93 -50.39
C ASN A 2 -55.98 19.05 -50.22
N LEU A 3 -55.33 19.81 -51.09
CA LEU A 3 -53.87 20.03 -51.13
C LEU A 3 -53.31 20.59 -49.81
N SER A 4 -54.13 21.33 -49.05
CA SER A 4 -53.77 21.89 -47.75
C SER A 4 -53.57 20.81 -46.68
N ASN A 5 -54.36 19.73 -46.72
CA ASN A 5 -54.25 18.63 -45.77
C ASN A 5 -53.03 17.74 -46.04
N VAL A 6 -52.67 17.56 -47.31
CA VAL A 6 -51.47 16.78 -47.70
C VAL A 6 -50.21 17.51 -47.23
N LYS A 7 -50.13 18.83 -47.44
CA LYS A 7 -48.99 19.66 -47.00
C LYS A 7 -48.83 19.69 -45.47
N ASN A 8 -49.93 19.68 -44.72
CA ASN A 8 -49.88 19.62 -43.25
C ASN A 8 -49.41 18.26 -42.73
N LEU A 9 -49.79 17.15 -43.38
CA LEU A 9 -49.28 15.81 -43.05
C LEU A 9 -47.78 15.68 -43.34
N GLU A 10 -47.30 16.22 -44.47
CA GLU A 10 -45.87 16.22 -44.82
C GLU A 10 -45.01 17.00 -43.82
N VAL A 11 -45.49 18.16 -43.36
CA VAL A 11 -44.79 18.96 -42.34
C VAL A 11 -44.74 18.25 -40.98
N ASP A 12 -45.77 17.48 -40.63
CA ASP A 12 -45.82 16.69 -39.40
C ASP A 12 -44.88 15.47 -39.46
N LEU A 13 -44.85 14.78 -40.61
CA LEU A 13 -43.90 13.70 -40.90
C LEU A 13 -42.44 14.18 -40.84
N ALA A 14 -42.13 15.30 -41.50
CA ALA A 14 -40.79 15.87 -41.51
C ALA A 14 -40.29 16.27 -40.11
N LYS A 15 -41.17 16.78 -39.24
CA LYS A 15 -40.84 17.08 -37.83
C LYS A 15 -40.56 15.80 -37.05
N ARG A 16 -41.35 14.75 -37.27
CA ARG A 16 -41.15 13.44 -36.61
C ARG A 16 -39.83 12.81 -37.03
N ASP A 17 -39.51 12.83 -38.32
CA ASP A 17 -38.26 12.27 -38.84
C ASP A 17 -37.03 13.02 -38.32
N LYS A 18 -37.12 14.36 -38.21
CA LYS A 18 -36.07 15.17 -37.58
C LYS A 18 -35.86 14.76 -36.12
N LEU A 19 -36.95 14.62 -35.35
CA LEU A 19 -36.87 14.22 -33.95
C LEU A 19 -36.27 12.80 -33.79
N LEU A 20 -36.66 11.86 -34.65
CA LEU A 20 -36.10 10.52 -34.67
C LEU A 20 -34.59 10.55 -34.97
N GLY A 21 -34.15 11.34 -35.95
CA GLY A 21 -32.74 11.52 -36.25
C GLY A 21 -31.94 12.11 -35.08
N GLU A 22 -32.50 13.09 -34.37
CA GLU A 22 -31.88 13.65 -33.16
C GLU A 22 -31.79 12.61 -32.03
N MET A 23 -32.83 11.80 -31.83
CA MET A 23 -32.84 10.72 -30.85
C MET A 23 -31.82 9.63 -31.18
N GLU A 24 -31.70 9.24 -32.46
CA GLU A 24 -30.69 8.28 -32.92
C GLU A 24 -29.28 8.82 -32.66
N ALA A 25 -29.01 10.07 -33.02
CA ALA A 25 -27.72 10.71 -32.76
C ALA A 25 -27.36 10.71 -31.26
N GLN A 26 -28.32 11.05 -30.40
CA GLN A 26 -28.12 10.99 -28.94
C GLN A 26 -27.90 9.56 -28.44
N LEU A 27 -28.61 8.58 -29.01
CA LEU A 27 -28.44 7.17 -28.67
C LEU A 27 -27.03 6.69 -29.00
N TYR A 28 -26.53 7.02 -30.20
CA TYR A 28 -25.16 6.70 -30.61
C TYR A 28 -24.12 7.37 -29.72
N ALA A 29 -24.28 8.65 -29.40
CA ALA A 29 -23.39 9.39 -28.51
C ALA A 29 -23.34 8.76 -27.10
N LYS A 30 -24.50 8.41 -26.53
CA LYS A 30 -24.59 7.73 -25.23
C LYS A 30 -23.94 6.35 -25.24
N ARG A 31 -24.15 5.56 -26.30
CA ARG A 31 -23.50 4.25 -26.47
C ARG A 31 -21.99 4.37 -26.52
N PHE A 32 -21.48 5.33 -27.29
CA PHE A 32 -20.04 5.58 -27.39
C PHE A 32 -19.46 6.00 -26.03
N MET A 33 -20.10 6.92 -25.33
CA MET A 33 -19.70 7.34 -23.98
C MET A 33 -19.68 6.15 -22.99
N LEU A 34 -20.66 5.25 -23.05
CA LEU A 34 -20.69 4.06 -22.18
C LEU A 34 -19.50 3.12 -22.45
N LEU A 35 -19.12 2.93 -23.70
CA LEU A 35 -17.94 2.13 -24.06
C LEU A 35 -16.65 2.76 -23.52
N GLN A 36 -16.51 4.07 -23.65
CA GLN A 36 -15.36 4.81 -23.10
C GLN A 36 -15.29 4.69 -21.58
N LYS A 37 -16.41 4.89 -20.88
CA LYS A 37 -16.48 4.75 -19.42
C LYS A 37 -16.14 3.35 -18.94
N ARG A 38 -16.58 2.32 -19.67
CA ARG A 38 -16.25 0.92 -19.36
C ARG A 38 -14.74 0.67 -19.44
N GLU A 39 -14.08 1.19 -20.47
CA GLU A 39 -12.64 1.00 -20.62
C GLU A 39 -11.86 1.80 -19.56
N ALA A 40 -12.28 3.02 -19.25
CA ALA A 40 -11.71 3.80 -18.15
C ALA A 40 -11.84 3.06 -16.81
N LEU A 41 -13.02 2.51 -16.50
CA LEU A 41 -13.25 1.74 -15.29
C LEU A 41 -12.35 0.49 -15.23
N LYS A 42 -12.23 -0.24 -16.34
CA LYS A 42 -11.35 -1.40 -16.45
C LYS A 42 -9.89 -1.05 -16.14
N ASN A 43 -9.42 0.09 -16.64
CA ASN A 43 -8.06 0.56 -16.36
C ASN A 43 -7.89 1.01 -14.90
N SER A 44 -8.87 1.71 -14.33
CA SER A 44 -8.87 2.10 -12.92
C SER A 44 -8.84 0.88 -12.01
N VAL A 45 -9.63 -0.17 -12.30
CA VAL A 45 -9.60 -1.42 -11.52
C VAL A 45 -8.23 -2.09 -11.57
N LYS A 46 -7.55 -2.09 -12.73
CA LYS A 46 -6.19 -2.63 -12.83
C LYS A 46 -5.20 -1.83 -11.99
N GLN A 47 -5.28 -0.50 -12.02
CA GLN A 47 -4.44 0.38 -11.21
C GLN A 47 -4.69 0.16 -9.72
N ASN A 48 -5.95 0.03 -9.31
CA ASN A 48 -6.29 -0.24 -7.91
C ASN A 48 -5.71 -1.57 -7.44
N ARG A 49 -5.84 -2.65 -8.23
CA ARG A 49 -5.22 -3.94 -7.89
C ARG A 49 -3.71 -3.85 -7.77
N PHE A 50 -3.05 -3.12 -8.67
CA PHE A 50 -1.62 -2.88 -8.58
C PHE A 50 -1.25 -2.13 -7.28
N LEU A 51 -2.02 -1.10 -6.90
CA LEU A 51 -1.80 -0.37 -5.65
C LEU A 51 -2.06 -1.25 -4.41
N GLU A 52 -3.05 -2.14 -4.45
CA GLU A 52 -3.29 -3.15 -3.39
C GLU A 52 -2.11 -4.12 -3.26
N ASP A 53 -1.57 -4.59 -4.39
CA ASP A 53 -0.38 -5.45 -4.39
C ASP A 53 0.84 -4.72 -3.83
N VAL A 54 1.08 -3.47 -4.25
CA VAL A 54 2.16 -2.63 -3.71
C VAL A 54 1.99 -2.42 -2.20
N LYS A 55 0.78 -2.08 -1.74
CA LYS A 55 0.51 -1.94 -0.30
C LYS A 55 0.83 -3.23 0.45
N ARG A 56 0.39 -4.38 -0.06
CA ARG A 56 0.66 -5.68 0.56
C ARG A 56 2.17 -5.95 0.65
N ASP A 57 2.94 -5.60 -0.37
CA ASP A 57 4.39 -5.77 -0.36
C ASP A 57 5.05 -4.88 0.71
N TYR A 58 4.58 -3.63 0.88
CA TYR A 58 5.02 -2.76 1.97
C TYR A 58 4.66 -3.32 3.35
N ASP A 59 3.43 -3.80 3.54
CA ASP A 59 2.99 -4.41 4.80
C ASP A 59 3.87 -5.64 5.13
N ASN A 60 4.11 -6.52 4.16
CA ASN A 60 4.95 -7.70 4.34
C ASN A 60 6.40 -7.33 4.70
N TYR A 61 6.97 -6.33 4.02
CA TYR A 61 8.32 -5.86 4.32
C TYR A 61 8.41 -5.21 5.70
N HIS A 62 7.38 -4.46 6.10
CA HIS A 62 7.28 -3.86 7.43
C HIS A 62 7.27 -4.92 8.53
N GLU A 63 6.43 -5.95 8.41
CA GLU A 63 6.38 -7.07 9.35
C GLU A 63 7.72 -7.82 9.42
N PHE A 64 8.34 -8.07 8.27
CA PHE A 64 9.67 -8.68 8.20
C PHE A 64 10.75 -7.83 8.89
N LEU A 65 10.72 -6.51 8.73
CA LEU A 65 11.66 -5.62 9.39
C LEU A 65 11.49 -5.65 10.91
N ILE A 66 10.24 -5.68 11.39
CA ILE A 66 9.93 -5.83 12.82
C ILE A 66 10.48 -7.17 13.33
N SER A 67 10.24 -8.28 12.63
CA SER A 67 10.71 -9.60 13.05
C SER A 67 12.23 -9.65 13.13
N GLN A 68 12.94 -9.15 12.12
CA GLN A 68 14.41 -9.10 12.11
C GLN A 68 14.97 -8.28 13.28
N LYS A 69 14.37 -7.13 13.60
CA LYS A 69 14.84 -6.31 14.73
C LYS A 69 14.58 -6.99 16.09
N ARG A 70 13.47 -7.71 16.24
CA ARG A 70 13.22 -8.52 17.44
C ARG A 70 14.26 -9.64 17.57
N GLU A 71 14.56 -10.36 16.49
CA GLU A 71 15.62 -11.38 16.48
C GLU A 71 17.00 -10.81 16.85
N GLN A 72 17.31 -9.58 16.41
CA GLN A 72 18.54 -8.89 16.81
C GLN A 72 18.57 -8.58 18.32
N VAL A 73 17.45 -8.16 18.90
CA VAL A 73 17.32 -7.94 20.36
C VAL A 73 17.58 -9.25 21.10
N ASP A 74 16.91 -10.33 20.71
CA ASP A 74 17.06 -11.64 21.35
C ASP A 74 18.51 -12.15 21.29
N ALA A 75 19.17 -11.98 20.14
CA ALA A 75 20.57 -12.37 19.95
C ALA A 75 21.52 -11.55 20.84
N LEU A 76 21.32 -10.23 20.93
CA LEU A 76 22.14 -9.36 21.77
C LEU A 76 21.91 -9.63 23.26
N GLU A 77 20.68 -9.91 23.68
CA GLU A 77 20.37 -10.29 25.06
C GLU A 77 21.02 -11.62 25.43
N TYR A 78 21.00 -12.61 24.51
CA TYR A 78 21.70 -13.88 24.68
C TYR A 78 23.22 -13.68 24.84
N ILE A 79 23.84 -12.89 23.96
CA ILE A 79 25.29 -12.59 24.03
C ILE A 79 25.61 -11.90 25.36
N ASN A 80 24.80 -10.93 25.78
CA ASN A 80 25.00 -10.20 27.03
C ASN A 80 24.92 -11.13 28.25
N SER A 81 23.96 -12.06 28.26
CA SER A 81 23.85 -13.08 29.33
C SER A 81 25.07 -13.98 29.35
N TYR A 82 25.46 -14.51 28.20
CA TYR A 82 26.62 -15.39 28.08
C TYR A 82 27.92 -14.73 28.58
N ILE A 83 28.13 -13.45 28.25
CA ILE A 83 29.25 -12.65 28.75
C ILE A 83 29.16 -12.50 30.28
N SER A 84 27.97 -12.24 30.82
CA SER A 84 27.75 -12.16 32.27
C SER A 84 28.08 -13.46 33.00
N ASP A 85 27.72 -14.60 32.41
CA ASP A 85 27.94 -15.91 33.00
C ASP A 85 29.43 -16.28 33.00
N ILE A 86 30.15 -16.06 31.89
CA ILE A 86 31.62 -16.22 31.84
C ILE A 86 32.31 -15.38 32.91
N THR A 87 31.85 -14.14 33.10
CA THR A 87 32.45 -13.21 34.08
C THR A 87 32.22 -13.68 35.53
N LYS A 88 31.13 -14.41 35.79
CA LYS A 88 30.82 -14.97 37.12
C LYS A 88 31.51 -16.32 37.37
N GLU A 89 31.65 -17.15 36.34
CA GLU A 89 32.19 -18.51 36.45
C GLU A 89 33.72 -18.57 36.37
N GLY A 90 34.39 -17.56 35.81
CA GLY A 90 35.84 -17.55 35.56
C GLY A 90 36.60 -16.47 36.32
N GLY A 91 37.72 -16.85 36.95
CA GLY A 91 38.74 -15.95 37.50
C GLY A 91 39.46 -15.17 36.40
N LEU A 92 38.78 -14.17 35.84
CA LEU A 92 39.32 -13.25 34.87
C LEU A 92 40.33 -12.30 35.54
N ASN A 93 41.46 -12.03 34.87
CA ASN A 93 42.36 -10.96 35.31
C ASN A 93 41.68 -9.59 35.12
N ASP A 94 42.20 -8.57 35.80
CA ASP A 94 41.60 -7.22 35.78
C ASP A 94 41.43 -6.65 34.36
N GLU A 95 42.34 -6.95 33.44
CA GLU A 95 42.31 -6.49 32.05
C GLU A 95 41.12 -7.10 31.29
N LYS A 96 40.86 -8.40 31.45
CA LYS A 96 39.74 -9.08 30.80
C LYS A 96 38.39 -8.64 31.37
N ILE A 97 38.34 -8.31 32.66
CA ILE A 97 37.14 -7.72 33.29
C ILE A 97 36.82 -6.36 32.66
N GLN A 98 37.82 -5.51 32.43
CA GLN A 98 37.62 -4.21 31.77
C GLN A 98 37.15 -4.36 30.32
N GLU A 99 37.78 -5.25 29.54
CA GLU A 99 37.34 -5.53 28.17
C GLU A 99 35.88 -5.98 28.11
N THR A 100 35.51 -6.92 28.99
CA THR A 100 34.16 -7.46 29.07
C THR A 100 33.14 -6.37 29.43
N ARG A 101 33.49 -5.47 30.35
CA ARG A 101 32.61 -4.35 30.72
C ARG A 101 32.36 -3.40 29.55
N VAL A 102 33.41 -3.06 28.80
CA VAL A 102 33.28 -2.22 27.59
C VAL A 102 32.38 -2.89 26.54
N GLN A 103 32.52 -4.21 26.34
CA GLN A 103 31.65 -4.96 25.43
C GLN A 103 30.19 -4.95 25.87
N GLN A 104 29.92 -5.13 27.17
CA GLN A 104 28.55 -5.06 27.70
C GLN A 104 27.93 -3.67 27.56
N GLU A 105 28.69 -2.61 27.85
CA GLU A 105 28.22 -1.22 27.67
C GLU A 105 27.86 -0.95 26.21
N TRP A 106 28.66 -1.45 25.26
CA TRP A 106 28.35 -1.36 23.84
C TRP A 106 27.08 -2.13 23.46
N ILE A 107 26.94 -3.39 23.92
CA ILE A 107 25.74 -4.21 23.65
C ILE A 107 24.48 -3.53 24.19
N LEU A 108 24.52 -3.00 25.42
CA LEU A 108 23.39 -2.31 26.03
C LEU A 108 23.01 -1.04 25.26
N SER A 109 23.99 -0.29 24.77
CA SER A 109 23.76 0.88 23.92
C SER A 109 23.08 0.49 22.60
N GLU A 110 23.54 -0.57 21.94
CA GLU A 110 22.94 -1.03 20.68
C GLU A 110 21.53 -1.58 20.90
N LEU A 111 21.27 -2.31 22.00
CA LEU A 111 19.93 -2.73 22.41
C LEU A 111 18.98 -1.55 22.58
N GLN A 112 19.40 -0.47 23.25
CA GLN A 112 18.57 0.73 23.41
C GLN A 112 18.28 1.42 22.08
N LYS A 113 19.23 1.38 21.14
CA LYS A 113 19.04 1.94 19.80
C LYS A 113 18.03 1.10 19.00
N ILE A 114 18.21 -0.21 18.95
CA ILE A 114 17.29 -1.11 18.23
C ILE A 114 15.87 -1.06 18.83
N LYS A 115 15.74 -0.99 20.16
CA LYS A 115 14.43 -0.85 20.83
C LYS A 115 13.73 0.45 20.46
N ARG A 116 14.46 1.58 20.40
CA ARG A 116 13.90 2.87 19.92
C ARG A 116 13.47 2.80 18.46
N GLU A 117 14.30 2.22 17.60
CA GLU A 117 13.94 2.04 16.19
C GLU A 117 12.71 1.14 16.02
N LEU A 118 12.56 0.09 16.84
CA LEU A 118 11.36 -0.74 16.90
C LEU A 118 10.13 0.07 17.34
N ASP A 119 10.24 0.87 18.39
CA ASP A 119 9.14 1.71 18.88
C ASP A 119 8.71 2.75 17.83
N GLU A 120 9.65 3.31 17.08
CA GLU A 120 9.34 4.22 15.96
C GLU A 120 8.64 3.51 14.81
N ILE A 121 9.11 2.31 14.42
CA ILE A 121 8.53 1.51 13.33
C ILE A 121 7.13 1.01 13.72
N VAL A 122 6.94 0.51 14.94
CA VAL A 122 5.64 0.02 15.43
C VAL A 122 4.69 1.18 15.73
N GLY A 123 5.20 2.28 16.30
CA GLY A 123 4.40 3.45 16.65
C GLY A 123 3.88 4.22 15.43
N SER A 124 4.59 4.16 14.30
CA SER A 124 4.15 4.75 13.02
C SER A 124 3.08 3.93 12.29
N ALA A 125 2.71 2.74 12.80
CA ALA A 125 1.63 1.91 12.26
C ALA A 125 0.23 2.22 12.87
N ASN A 126 0.12 3.21 13.76
CA ASN A 126 -1.15 3.67 14.38
C ASN A 126 -1.61 5.02 13.83
#